data_AF-A0A817HX65-F1
#
_entry.id   AF-A0A817HX65-F1
#
_cell.length_a   1.000
_cell.length_b   1.000
_cell.length_c   1.000
_cell.angle_alpha   90.00
_cell.angle_beta   90.00
_cell.angle_gamma   90.00
#
_symmetry.space_group_name_H-M   'P 1'
#
loop_
_entity.id
_entity.type
_entity.pdbx_description
1 polymer ?
#
loop_
_entity_poly.entity_id
_entity_poly.type
_entity_poly.pdbx_seq_one_letter_code
_entity_poly.pdbx_strand_id
1 'polypeptide(L)'
;FPIIMSSYNFSRNNGDQGPPSDDFGNTNSVSISNLTCTDRWICEHRWRQIYNMVGFRNTAKFEQVRKWWDNGNNQIAFGLGDKAFIAINNDNYNLSRILETALPAGRYCDVISGQLEKGRCTGKIIMVQSDGKVEVNIADTDEDPMIAIHINAKV
;
A
#
# COMPACT_ATOMS: atom_id res chain seq x y z
N PHE A 1 -3.19 -10.53 13.31
CA PHE A 1 -3.22 -9.63 12.14
C PHE A 1 -3.26 -8.18 12.65
N PRO A 2 -2.78 -7.19 11.88
CA PRO A 2 -2.80 -5.79 12.29
C PRO A 2 -4.23 -5.26 12.40
N ILE A 3 -4.42 -4.22 13.22
CA ILE A 3 -5.66 -3.45 13.33
C ILE A 3 -5.41 -2.09 12.68
N ILE A 4 -6.28 -1.70 11.74
CA ILE A 4 -6.20 -0.41 11.06
C ILE A 4 -7.05 0.60 11.84
N MET A 5 -6.44 1.73 12.21
CA MET A 5 -7.17 2.85 12.78
C MET A 5 -8.06 3.51 11.73
N SER A 6 -9.23 4.00 12.15
CA SER A 6 -10.12 4.79 11.31
C SER A 6 -10.61 5.99 12.09
N SER A 7 -10.15 7.18 11.71
CA SER A 7 -10.24 8.40 12.50
C SER A 7 -11.32 9.36 11.98
N TYR A 8 -11.49 10.44 12.74
CA TYR A 8 -12.14 11.68 12.31
C TYR A 8 -11.17 12.85 12.50
N ASN A 9 -11.38 13.92 11.75
CA ASN A 9 -10.59 15.14 11.83
C ASN A 9 -11.03 15.97 13.05
N PHE A 10 -10.09 16.31 13.92
CA PHE A 10 -10.27 17.19 15.07
C PHE A 10 -9.12 18.21 15.15
N SER A 11 -9.36 19.33 15.83
CA SER A 11 -8.35 20.36 16.04
C SER A 11 -7.21 19.80 16.89
N ARG A 12 -5.98 19.82 16.36
CA ARG A 12 -4.80 19.37 17.11
C ARG A 12 -4.52 20.19 18.37
N ASN A 13 -5.07 21.40 18.45
CA ASN A 13 -4.96 22.26 19.63
C ASN A 13 -6.01 21.93 20.71
N ASN A 14 -6.91 20.98 20.45
CA ASN A 14 -7.90 20.50 21.40
C ASN A 14 -8.06 18.97 21.29
N GLY A 15 -7.36 18.24 22.15
CA GLY A 15 -7.37 16.78 22.19
C GLY A 15 -8.66 16.15 22.69
N ASP A 16 -9.56 16.94 23.29
CA ASP A 16 -10.83 16.46 23.86
C ASP A 16 -12.02 16.64 22.91
N GLN A 17 -11.76 17.13 21.69
CA GLN A 17 -12.81 17.31 20.69
C GLN A 17 -13.36 15.94 20.25
N GLY A 18 -14.66 15.73 20.49
CA GLY A 18 -15.39 14.55 20.06
C GLY A 18 -15.56 14.42 18.53
N PRO A 19 -16.28 13.39 18.08
CA PRO A 19 -16.50 13.13 16.66
C PRO A 19 -17.30 14.26 15.99
N PRO A 20 -17.37 14.28 14.64
CA PRO A 20 -18.26 15.18 13.92
C PRO A 20 -19.69 15.04 14.44
N SER A 21 -20.30 16.14 14.89
CA SER A 21 -21.62 16.15 15.51
C SER A 21 -22.51 17.27 14.99
N ASP A 22 -23.82 17.12 15.17
CA ASP A 22 -24.81 18.17 14.94
C ASP A 22 -24.92 19.12 16.15
N ASP A 23 -25.76 20.16 16.03
CA ASP A 23 -25.99 21.16 17.08
C ASP A 23 -26.65 20.58 18.35
N PHE A 24 -27.22 19.37 18.27
CA PHE A 24 -27.83 18.66 19.39
C PHE A 24 -26.86 17.67 20.06
N GLY A 25 -25.62 17.58 19.58
CA GLY A 25 -24.59 16.69 20.10
C GLY A 25 -24.69 15.24 19.61
N ASN A 26 -25.52 14.96 18.58
CA ASN A 26 -25.54 13.63 17.96
C ASN A 26 -24.36 13.49 17.01
N THR A 27 -23.72 12.32 17.00
CA THR A 27 -22.66 12.01 16.03
C THR A 27 -23.24 11.95 14.61
N ASN A 28 -22.65 12.71 13.69
CA ASN A 28 -23.05 12.74 12.28
C ASN A 28 -22.80 11.38 11.62
N SER A 29 -23.67 11.02 10.68
CA SER A 29 -23.47 9.85 9.81
C SER A 29 -22.18 9.97 9.01
N VAL A 30 -21.60 8.82 8.65
CA VAL A 30 -20.42 8.76 7.78
C VAL A 30 -20.84 8.95 6.33
N SER A 31 -20.30 9.98 5.68
CA SER A 31 -20.45 10.23 4.25
C SER A 31 -19.26 9.67 3.49
N ILE A 32 -19.51 8.92 2.41
CA ILE A 32 -18.48 8.26 1.60
C ILE A 32 -18.52 8.83 0.18
N SER A 33 -17.36 9.18 -0.34
CA SER A 33 -17.16 9.58 -1.74
C SER A 33 -15.97 8.80 -2.31
N ASN A 34 -16.23 7.91 -3.27
CA ASN A 34 -15.25 6.95 -3.80
C ASN A 34 -14.62 6.08 -2.69
N LEU A 35 -13.28 6.05 -2.61
CA LEU A 35 -12.48 5.32 -1.62
C LEU A 35 -12.09 6.19 -0.41
N THR A 36 -12.75 7.33 -0.20
CA THR A 36 -12.51 8.20 0.95
C THR A 36 -13.81 8.63 1.59
N CYS A 37 -13.73 9.21 2.79
CA CYS A 37 -14.86 9.79 3.48
C CYS A 37 -14.79 11.33 3.44
N THR A 38 -15.95 11.96 3.63
CA THR A 38 -16.11 13.40 3.69
C THR A 38 -16.62 13.83 5.07
N ASP A 39 -16.94 15.11 5.25
CA ASP A 39 -17.59 15.62 6.46
C ASP A 39 -16.80 15.32 7.75
N ARG A 40 -15.48 15.49 7.66
CA ARG A 40 -14.48 15.27 8.71
C ARG A 40 -14.26 13.81 9.11
N TRP A 41 -14.89 12.82 8.49
CA TRP A 41 -14.46 11.43 8.62
C TRP A 41 -13.22 11.17 7.76
N ILE A 42 -12.20 10.52 8.31
CA ILE A 42 -10.94 10.27 7.59
C ILE A 42 -11.00 8.97 6.79
N CYS A 43 -11.50 7.90 7.41
CA CYS A 43 -11.64 6.58 6.81
C CYS A 43 -10.36 6.03 6.15
N GLU A 44 -9.24 6.05 6.88
CA GLU A 44 -7.95 5.52 6.45
C GLU A 44 -8.07 4.08 5.93
N HIS A 45 -8.94 3.27 6.54
CA HIS A 45 -9.23 1.91 6.12
C HIS A 45 -9.77 1.78 4.68
N ARG A 46 -10.23 2.87 4.06
CA ARG A 46 -10.71 2.91 2.68
C ARG A 46 -9.69 3.43 1.70
N TRP A 47 -8.66 4.15 2.16
CA TRP A 47 -7.62 4.68 1.29
C TRP A 47 -7.01 3.52 0.49
N ARG A 48 -6.92 3.69 -0.83
CA ARG A 48 -6.54 2.63 -1.76
C ARG A 48 -5.26 1.91 -1.30
N GLN A 49 -4.25 2.68 -0.92
CA GLN A 49 -2.96 2.20 -0.45
C GLN A 49 -3.11 1.28 0.77
N ILE A 50 -3.95 1.65 1.74
CA ILE A 50 -4.17 0.87 2.96
C ILE A 50 -5.04 -0.36 2.67
N TYR A 51 -6.17 -0.17 2.00
CA TYR A 51 -7.10 -1.25 1.63
C TYR A 51 -6.39 -2.34 0.80
N ASN A 52 -5.62 -1.95 -0.21
CA ASN A 52 -4.86 -2.89 -1.03
C ASN A 52 -3.74 -3.58 -0.24
N MET A 53 -3.09 -2.88 0.69
CA MET A 53 -2.10 -3.52 1.56
C MET A 53 -2.71 -4.50 2.58
N VAL A 54 -3.99 -4.35 2.93
CA VAL A 54 -4.75 -5.42 3.62
C VAL A 54 -4.88 -6.64 2.70
N GLY A 55 -5.19 -6.46 1.42
CA GLY A 55 -5.20 -7.52 0.41
C GLY A 55 -3.83 -8.21 0.24
N PHE A 56 -2.75 -7.43 0.20
CA PHE A 56 -1.37 -7.91 0.20
C PHE A 56 -1.08 -8.78 1.44
N ARG A 57 -1.41 -8.27 2.64
CA ARG A 57 -1.21 -8.97 3.92
C ARG A 57 -2.03 -10.25 4.01
N ASN A 58 -3.25 -10.27 3.46
CA ASN A 58 -4.13 -11.43 3.40
C ASN A 58 -3.63 -12.48 2.40
N THR A 59 -3.02 -12.05 1.30
CA THR A 59 -2.40 -12.96 0.31
C THR A 59 -1.17 -13.65 0.89
N ALA A 60 -0.32 -12.90 1.61
CA ALA A 60 0.90 -13.43 2.22
C ALA A 60 0.65 -14.24 3.52
N LYS A 61 -0.45 -14.02 4.24
CA LYS A 61 -0.81 -14.76 5.49
C LYS A 61 0.35 -14.90 6.50
N PHE A 62 0.96 -16.07 6.62
CA PHE A 62 2.02 -16.36 7.60
C PHE A 62 3.36 -16.65 6.92
N GLU A 63 3.47 -16.32 5.63
CA GLU A 63 4.73 -16.44 4.91
C GLU A 63 5.84 -15.65 5.59
N GLN A 64 7.03 -16.24 5.58
CA GLN A 64 8.21 -15.64 6.17
C GLN A 64 8.79 -14.58 5.25
N VAL A 65 9.43 -13.57 5.85
CA VAL A 65 10.24 -12.60 5.11
C VAL A 65 11.37 -13.34 4.41
N ARG A 66 11.53 -13.08 3.12
CA ARG A 66 12.57 -13.65 2.25
C ARG A 66 13.14 -12.56 1.36
N LYS A 67 14.34 -12.81 0.82
CA LYS A 67 15.00 -11.90 -0.14
C LYS A 67 15.05 -10.46 0.37
N TRP A 68 15.38 -10.32 1.65
CA TRP A 68 15.60 -9.01 2.25
C TRP A 68 16.74 -8.30 1.53
N TRP A 69 16.52 -7.02 1.24
CA TRP A 69 17.50 -6.12 0.71
C TRP A 69 17.31 -4.75 1.35
N ASP A 70 18.40 -4.06 1.61
CA ASP A 70 18.44 -2.66 1.99
C ASP A 70 19.70 -2.00 1.42
N ASN A 71 19.71 -0.67 1.40
CA ASN A 71 20.87 0.11 0.96
C ASN A 71 21.75 0.60 2.13
N GLY A 72 21.54 0.10 3.35
CA GLY A 72 22.16 0.62 4.57
C GLY A 72 21.56 1.94 5.09
N ASN A 73 20.47 2.43 4.50
CA ASN A 73 19.77 3.66 4.88
C ASN A 73 18.24 3.50 4.81
N ASN A 74 17.51 4.32 4.03
CA ASN A 74 16.04 4.38 4.02
C ASN A 74 15.40 3.73 2.79
N GLN A 75 16.12 2.89 2.05
CA GLN A 75 15.53 2.03 1.02
C GLN A 75 15.57 0.57 1.46
N ILE A 76 14.42 -0.09 1.36
CA ILE A 76 14.28 -1.51 1.70
C ILE A 76 13.42 -2.23 0.67
N ALA A 77 13.62 -3.53 0.53
CA ALA A 77 12.74 -4.42 -0.20
C ALA A 77 12.77 -5.83 0.37
N PHE A 78 11.65 -6.53 0.29
CA PHE A 78 11.57 -7.92 0.71
C PHE A 78 10.35 -8.64 0.12
N GLY A 79 10.49 -9.96 -0.01
CA GLY A 79 9.40 -10.88 -0.30
C GLY A 79 8.77 -11.46 0.97
N LEU A 80 7.53 -11.94 0.85
CA LEU A 80 6.85 -12.79 1.82
C LEU A 80 6.56 -14.12 1.15
N GLY A 81 7.41 -15.11 1.42
CA GLY A 81 7.33 -16.42 0.78
C GLY A 81 7.49 -16.32 -0.74
N ASP A 82 6.62 -17.02 -1.47
CA ASP A 82 6.43 -16.90 -2.92
C ASP A 82 5.14 -16.13 -3.27
N LYS A 83 4.58 -15.39 -2.31
CA LYS A 83 3.21 -14.84 -2.37
C LYS A 83 3.17 -13.34 -2.63
N ALA A 84 4.13 -12.58 -2.10
CA ALA A 84 4.10 -11.13 -2.16
C ALA A 84 5.51 -10.52 -2.13
N PHE A 85 5.68 -9.32 -2.68
CA PHE A 85 6.93 -8.55 -2.67
C PHE A 85 6.63 -7.06 -2.55
N ILE A 86 7.42 -6.36 -1.75
CA ILE A 86 7.32 -4.91 -1.53
C ILE A 86 8.71 -4.26 -1.59
N ALA A 87 8.78 -3.06 -2.16
CA ALA A 87 9.94 -2.18 -2.09
C ALA A 87 9.48 -0.78 -1.67
N ILE A 88 10.24 -0.15 -0.78
CA ILE A 88 9.94 1.16 -0.19
C ILE A 88 11.16 2.05 -0.37
N ASN A 89 10.94 3.27 -0.83
CA ASN A 89 11.95 4.31 -0.91
C ASN A 89 11.57 5.47 0.01
N ASN A 90 12.32 5.64 1.09
CA ASN A 90 12.20 6.79 1.99
C ASN A 90 13.51 7.59 2.05
N ASP A 91 14.39 7.40 1.04
CA ASP A 91 15.52 8.28 0.79
C ASP A 91 15.10 9.47 -0.08
N ASN A 92 15.93 10.52 -0.11
CA ASN A 92 15.74 11.71 -0.95
C ASN A 92 16.34 11.55 -2.36
N TYR A 93 16.40 10.31 -2.86
CA TYR A 93 16.83 9.98 -4.21
C TYR A 93 16.14 8.70 -4.69
N ASN A 94 16.08 8.53 -6.01
CA ASN A 94 15.42 7.39 -6.64
C ASN A 94 16.03 6.03 -6.23
N LEU A 95 15.15 5.06 -5.97
CA LEU A 95 15.53 3.65 -5.96
C LEU A 95 15.43 3.11 -7.39
N SER A 96 16.57 2.76 -7.99
CA SER A 96 16.67 2.13 -9.31
C SER A 96 17.60 0.92 -9.24
N ARG A 97 17.02 -0.27 -9.06
CA ARG A 97 17.77 -1.52 -8.80
C ARG A 97 17.05 -2.74 -9.33
N ILE A 98 17.82 -3.76 -9.69
CA ILE A 98 17.32 -5.11 -9.91
C ILE A 98 17.33 -5.86 -8.58
N LEU A 99 16.16 -6.35 -8.15
CA LEU A 99 15.96 -6.99 -6.85
C LEU A 99 15.36 -8.40 -7.02
N GLU A 100 15.60 -9.29 -6.07
CA GLU A 100 15.00 -10.64 -6.06
C GLU A 100 13.67 -10.64 -5.29
N THR A 101 12.60 -11.20 -5.88
CA THR A 101 11.26 -11.17 -5.26
C THR A 101 10.84 -12.49 -4.62
N ALA A 102 11.33 -13.62 -5.15
CA ALA A 102 10.81 -14.98 -4.94
C ALA A 102 9.39 -15.23 -5.50
N LEU A 103 8.81 -14.29 -6.25
CA LEU A 103 7.55 -14.49 -6.97
C LEU A 103 7.77 -15.26 -8.28
N PRO A 104 6.75 -15.99 -8.76
CA PRO A 104 6.77 -16.56 -10.10
C PRO A 104 6.86 -15.47 -11.18
N ALA A 105 7.52 -15.79 -12.30
CA ALA A 105 7.60 -14.89 -13.43
C ALA A 105 6.22 -14.46 -13.96
N GLY A 106 6.10 -13.21 -14.39
CA GLY A 106 4.89 -12.66 -14.99
C GLY A 106 4.69 -11.17 -14.73
N ARG A 107 3.51 -10.69 -15.12
CA ARG A 107 3.12 -9.28 -14.99
C ARG A 107 2.21 -9.12 -13.79
N TYR A 108 2.51 -8.15 -12.94
CA TYR A 108 1.77 -7.87 -11.72
C TYR A 108 1.34 -6.40 -11.71
N CYS A 109 0.16 -6.13 -11.18
CA CYS A 109 -0.27 -4.77 -10.89
C CYS A 109 0.37 -4.31 -9.60
N ASP A 110 1.01 -3.14 -9.63
CA ASP A 110 1.38 -2.45 -8.40
C ASP A 110 0.11 -1.99 -7.67
N VAL A 111 -0.12 -2.56 -6.50
CA VAL A 111 -1.33 -2.32 -5.71
C VAL A 111 -1.27 -1.03 -4.88
N ILE A 112 -0.15 -0.31 -4.93
CA ILE A 112 -0.01 1.03 -4.34
C ILE A 112 -0.54 2.09 -5.32
N SER A 113 0.05 2.16 -6.51
CA SER A 113 -0.35 3.12 -7.55
C SER A 113 -1.69 2.80 -8.21
N GLY A 114 -2.20 1.57 -8.08
CA GLY A 114 -3.48 1.17 -8.63
C GLY A 114 -3.98 -0.16 -8.09
N GLN A 115 -4.67 -0.93 -8.94
CA GLN A 115 -5.21 -2.25 -8.60
C GLN A 115 -5.41 -3.10 -9.86
N LEU A 116 -5.65 -4.40 -9.67
CA LEU A 116 -6.14 -5.28 -10.72
C LEU A 116 -7.66 -5.13 -10.86
N GLU A 117 -8.12 -4.64 -12.00
CA GLU A 117 -9.53 -4.44 -12.29
C GLU A 117 -9.87 -5.01 -13.67
N LYS A 118 -10.82 -5.96 -13.73
CA LYS A 118 -11.27 -6.63 -14.97
C LYS A 118 -10.10 -7.16 -15.83
N GLY A 119 -9.09 -7.75 -15.18
CA GLY A 119 -7.91 -8.33 -15.84
C GLY A 119 -6.90 -7.30 -16.33
N ARG A 120 -6.96 -6.05 -15.87
CA ARG A 120 -6.01 -4.98 -16.23
C ARG A 120 -5.56 -4.20 -15.02
N CYS A 121 -4.31 -3.74 -15.03
CA CYS A 121 -3.80 -2.85 -14.00
C CYS A 121 -4.28 -1.42 -14.26
N THR A 122 -4.77 -0.77 -13.22
CA THR A 122 -5.09 0.68 -13.26
C THR A 122 -3.88 1.56 -12.94
N GLY A 123 -2.85 0.97 -12.31
CA GLY A 123 -1.58 1.64 -11.97
C GLY A 123 -0.39 1.06 -12.73
N LYS A 124 0.81 1.19 -12.12
CA LYS A 124 2.06 0.66 -12.69
C LYS A 124 2.00 -0.87 -12.86
N ILE A 125 2.66 -1.38 -13.90
CA ILE A 125 2.85 -2.82 -14.13
C ILE A 125 4.28 -3.18 -13.78
N ILE A 126 4.45 -4.20 -12.95
CA ILE A 126 5.74 -4.71 -12.53
C ILE A 126 5.96 -6.08 -13.18
N MET A 127 7.13 -6.27 -13.79
CA MET A 127 7.49 -7.50 -14.49
C MET A 127 8.50 -8.29 -13.69
N VAL A 128 8.09 -9.46 -13.21
CA VAL A 128 9.00 -10.45 -12.61
C VAL A 128 9.53 -11.35 -13.72
N GLN A 129 10.84 -11.38 -13.87
CA GLN A 129 11.55 -12.17 -14.87
C GLN A 129 11.55 -13.67 -14.52
N SER A 130 11.99 -14.51 -15.45
CA SER A 130 12.07 -15.97 -15.28
C SER A 130 12.99 -16.41 -14.13
N ASP A 131 13.98 -15.60 -13.77
CA ASP A 131 14.89 -15.83 -12.64
C ASP A 131 14.35 -15.25 -11.31
N GLY A 132 13.11 -14.76 -11.28
CA GLY A 132 12.46 -14.20 -10.10
C GLY A 132 12.92 -12.78 -9.75
N LYS A 133 13.72 -12.13 -10.61
CA LYS A 133 14.15 -10.74 -10.43
C LYS A 133 13.15 -9.75 -11.01
N VAL A 134 13.20 -8.54 -10.48
CA VAL A 134 12.39 -7.41 -10.90
C VAL A 134 13.27 -6.17 -10.99
N GLU A 135 13.07 -5.36 -12.02
CA GLU A 135 13.62 -4.01 -12.07
C GLU A 135 12.67 -3.07 -11.31
N VAL A 136 13.14 -2.49 -10.21
CA VAL A 136 12.39 -1.55 -9.39
C VAL A 136 12.91 -0.16 -9.66
N ASN A 137 11.98 0.72 -10.05
CA ASN A 137 12.21 2.15 -10.26
C ASN A 137 11.14 2.92 -9.46
N ILE A 138 11.52 3.42 -8.29
CA ILE A 138 10.68 4.23 -7.41
C ILE A 138 11.33 5.60 -7.28
N ALA A 139 10.64 6.65 -7.75
CA ALA A 139 11.14 8.02 -7.59
C ALA A 139 10.94 8.48 -6.15
N ASP A 140 11.85 9.30 -5.61
CA ASP A 140 11.62 9.98 -4.32
C ASP A 140 10.48 11.00 -4.40
N THR A 141 10.09 11.37 -5.62
CA THR A 141 8.97 12.28 -5.92
C THR A 141 7.67 11.56 -6.33
N ASP A 142 7.60 10.22 -6.28
CA ASP A 142 6.34 9.50 -6.48
C ASP A 142 5.32 9.90 -5.39
N GLU A 143 4.02 9.95 -5.70
CA GLU A 143 2.95 10.24 -4.72
C GLU A 143 3.04 9.31 -3.50
N ASP A 144 3.25 8.03 -3.78
CA ASP A 144 3.54 6.97 -2.82
C ASP A 144 4.87 6.33 -3.23
N PRO A 145 6.02 6.65 -2.60
CA PRO A 145 7.34 6.17 -3.00
C PRO A 145 7.58 4.72 -2.54
N MET A 146 6.75 3.81 -3.03
CA MET A 146 6.80 2.37 -2.80
C MET A 146 6.05 1.62 -3.90
N ILE A 147 6.38 0.34 -4.08
CA ILE A 147 5.59 -0.58 -4.90
C ILE A 147 5.27 -1.85 -4.11
N ALA A 148 4.12 -2.44 -4.37
CA ALA A 148 3.76 -3.72 -3.78
C ALA A 148 3.04 -4.61 -4.80
N ILE A 149 3.46 -5.86 -4.90
CA ILE A 149 2.88 -6.86 -5.80
C ILE A 149 2.65 -8.19 -5.08
N HIS A 150 1.63 -8.94 -5.50
CA HIS A 150 1.33 -10.25 -4.94
C HIS A 150 0.64 -11.15 -5.96
N ILE A 151 0.62 -12.47 -5.70
CA ILE A 151 0.12 -13.48 -6.66
C ILE A 151 -1.33 -13.26 -7.12
N ASN A 152 -2.19 -12.70 -6.26
CA ASN A 152 -3.58 -12.38 -6.62
C ASN A 152 -3.75 -11.10 -7.45
N ALA A 153 -2.67 -10.35 -7.71
CA ALA A 153 -2.65 -9.15 -8.56
C ALA A 153 -1.86 -9.40 -9.86
N LYS A 154 -1.66 -10.68 -10.22
CA LYS A 154 -1.04 -11.09 -11.48
C LYS A 154 -2.03 -10.93 -12.65
N VAL A 155 -1.54 -10.47 -13.80
CA VAL A 155 -2.28 -10.36 -15.07
C VAL A 155 -1.87 -11.47 -16.03
#